data_AF-A0AAQ3U6F2-F1
#
_entry.id   AF-A0AAQ3U6F2-F1
#
_cell.length_a   1.000
_cell.length_b   1.000
_cell.length_c   1.000
_cell.angle_alpha   90.00
_cell.angle_beta   90.00
_cell.angle_gamma   90.00
#
_symmetry.space_group_name_H-M   'P 1'
#
loop_
_entity.id
_entity.type
_entity.pdbx_description
1 polymer ?
#
loop_
_entity_poly.entity_id
_entity_poly.type
_entity_poly.pdbx_seq_one_letter_code
_entity_poly.pdbx_strand_id
1 'polypeptide(L)'
;MSSRYSPLFGCKLGALPFRYLGIPMQVRKLSNNDRKAVEDCFEKRLSGWKGKLLSTGGRLVLINSVLSNLPMFMLSFFKVPCGVLKKMDYYRSRFYWQNEQHKKKYRLAKWEIMCQPKDRGLGSFVLKNGSQIRFWEDTWLGNQPLKHQYPSLFNIHATVAETLSSSPLNVSLRRALTGNKLIEWHNLVLRTMRIRLTEGADMFKWNLHKTGSFTVRLMYKALINNNIRDIWRARLPLKIKIFMWYLKKSVLLTKDNLRRKNQYGDDTCVFCSRYQTI
;
A
#
# COMPACT_ATOMS: atom_id res chain seq x y z
N MET A 1 -16.93 29.55 -25.09
CA MET A 1 -15.52 29.34 -25.48
C MET A 1 -15.34 28.35 -26.63
N SER A 2 -16.03 27.19 -26.67
CA SER A 2 -15.77 26.13 -27.67
C SER A 2 -16.16 26.48 -29.13
N SER A 3 -17.20 27.28 -29.36
CA SER A 3 -17.64 27.69 -30.71
C SER A 3 -16.64 28.53 -31.50
N ARG A 4 -15.71 29.21 -30.83
CA ARG A 4 -14.70 30.06 -31.48
C ARG A 4 -13.54 29.27 -32.11
N TYR A 5 -13.25 28.07 -31.60
CA TYR A 5 -12.09 27.27 -32.03
C TYR A 5 -12.43 26.19 -33.05
N SER A 6 -13.71 25.80 -33.18
CA SER A 6 -14.16 24.78 -34.12
C SER A 6 -13.81 25.09 -35.60
N PRO A 7 -13.94 26.33 -36.10
CA PRO A 7 -13.53 26.67 -37.47
C PRO A 7 -12.01 26.63 -37.68
N LEU A 8 -11.23 26.99 -36.65
CA LEU A 8 -9.76 27.07 -36.69
C LEU A 8 -9.10 25.69 -36.84
N PHE A 9 -9.71 24.64 -36.29
CA PHE A 9 -9.19 23.27 -36.34
C PHE A 9 -9.94 22.35 -37.31
N GLY A 10 -10.93 22.86 -38.06
CA GLY A 10 -11.74 22.05 -38.98
C GLY A 10 -12.52 20.91 -38.31
N CYS A 11 -12.77 21.00 -37.00
CA CYS A 11 -13.36 19.92 -36.21
C CYS A 11 -14.82 20.25 -35.83
N LYS A 12 -15.71 19.26 -35.96
CA LYS A 12 -17.11 19.37 -35.49
C LYS A 12 -17.17 19.35 -33.96
N LEU A 13 -18.03 20.18 -33.38
CA LEU A 13 -18.27 20.20 -31.94
C LEU A 13 -18.93 18.88 -31.50
N GLY A 14 -18.25 18.13 -30.62
CA GLY A 14 -18.80 16.93 -30.00
C GLY A 14 -19.80 17.29 -28.89
N ALA A 15 -20.89 16.53 -28.80
CA ALA A 15 -21.84 16.63 -27.69
C ALA A 15 -21.39 15.72 -26.53
N LEU A 16 -21.45 16.25 -25.31
CA LEU A 16 -21.29 15.45 -24.09
C LEU A 16 -22.65 14.83 -23.72
N PRO A 17 -22.70 13.59 -23.20
CA PRO A 17 -21.55 12.73 -22.85
C PRO A 17 -21.11 11.83 -24.02
N PHE A 18 -19.78 11.71 -24.23
CA PHE A 18 -19.18 10.77 -25.18
C PHE A 18 -18.20 9.82 -24.47
N ARG A 19 -17.83 8.70 -25.09
CA ARG A 19 -16.85 7.76 -24.52
C ARG A 19 -15.46 8.04 -25.07
N TYR A 20 -14.48 8.23 -24.19
CA TYR A 20 -13.07 8.34 -24.54
C TYR A 20 -12.29 7.19 -23.90
N LEU A 21 -11.62 6.38 -24.72
CA LEU A 21 -10.85 5.20 -24.27
C LEU A 21 -11.64 4.26 -23.33
N GLY A 22 -12.95 4.14 -23.58
CA GLY A 22 -13.88 3.30 -22.81
C GLY A 22 -14.49 3.97 -21.58
N ILE A 23 -14.09 5.21 -21.23
CA ILE A 23 -14.62 5.96 -20.09
C ILE A 23 -15.62 7.01 -20.57
N PRO A 24 -16.82 7.11 -19.97
CA PRO A 24 -17.77 8.18 -20.28
C PRO A 24 -17.22 9.54 -19.79
N MET A 25 -16.94 10.44 -20.73
CA MET A 25 -16.63 11.84 -20.45
C MET A 25 -17.94 12.56 -20.10
N GLN A 26 -18.06 12.99 -18.84
CA GLN A 26 -19.21 13.75 -18.35
C GLN A 26 -18.73 14.96 -17.54
N VAL A 27 -19.49 16.06 -17.59
CA VAL A 27 -19.19 17.29 -16.82
C VAL A 27 -19.62 17.15 -15.35
N ARG A 28 -20.53 16.21 -15.06
CA ARG A 28 -21.11 15.96 -13.74
C ARG A 28 -20.35 14.91 -12.95
N LYS A 29 -20.54 14.89 -11.62
CA LYS A 29 -20.03 13.81 -10.75
C LYS A 29 -20.55 12.45 -11.23
N LEU A 30 -19.66 11.46 -11.26
CA LEU A 30 -19.96 10.08 -11.65
C LEU A 30 -21.12 9.50 -10.84
N SER A 31 -22.19 9.09 -11.55
CA SER A 31 -23.33 8.38 -11.00
C SER A 31 -22.95 6.93 -10.66
N ASN A 32 -23.79 6.23 -9.89
CA ASN A 32 -23.59 4.80 -9.59
C ASN A 32 -23.54 3.94 -10.87
N ASN A 33 -24.29 4.31 -11.91
CA ASN A 33 -24.24 3.61 -13.20
C ASN A 33 -22.89 3.77 -13.91
N ASP A 34 -22.26 4.95 -13.85
CA ASP A 34 -20.94 5.18 -14.45
C ASP A 34 -19.84 4.42 -13.70
N ARG A 35 -19.98 4.30 -12.37
CA ARG A 35 -19.09 3.46 -11.55
C ARG A 35 -19.21 1.98 -11.92
N LYS A 36 -20.44 1.50 -12.17
CA LYS A 36 -20.69 0.13 -12.60
C LYS A 36 -20.09 -0.16 -13.98
N ALA A 37 -20.16 0.79 -14.91
CA ALA A 37 -19.51 0.64 -16.22
C ALA A 37 -17.98 0.46 -16.12
N VAL A 38 -17.34 1.14 -15.16
CA VAL A 38 -15.91 0.93 -14.85
C VAL A 38 -15.68 -0.46 -14.27
N GLU A 39 -16.49 -0.88 -13.30
CA GLU A 39 -16.42 -2.22 -12.71
C GLU A 39 -16.59 -3.32 -13.77
N ASP A 40 -17.58 -3.20 -14.64
CA ASP A 40 -17.84 -4.15 -15.73
C ASP A 40 -16.66 -4.23 -16.71
N CYS A 41 -15.95 -3.13 -16.95
CA CYS A 41 -14.74 -3.12 -17.78
C CYS A 41 -13.62 -3.94 -17.13
N PHE A 42 -13.42 -3.79 -15.82
CA PHE A 42 -12.46 -4.60 -15.05
C PHE A 42 -12.86 -6.07 -15.05
N GLU A 43 -14.14 -6.36 -14.82
CA GLU A 43 -14.65 -7.72 -14.76
C GLU A 43 -14.54 -8.44 -16.10
N LYS A 44 -14.87 -7.78 -17.22
CA LYS A 44 -14.69 -8.34 -18.58
C LYS A 44 -13.23 -8.62 -18.93
N ARG A 45 -12.30 -7.74 -18.51
CA ARG A 45 -10.87 -7.97 -18.74
C ARG A 45 -10.35 -9.14 -17.90
N LEU A 46 -10.84 -9.27 -16.67
CA LEU A 46 -10.50 -10.36 -15.77
C LEU A 46 -11.10 -11.71 -16.18
N SER A 47 -12.34 -11.71 -16.70
CA SER A 47 -13.02 -12.92 -17.18
C SER A 47 -12.34 -13.52 -18.41
N GLY A 48 -11.70 -12.69 -19.23
CA GLY A 48 -10.88 -13.15 -20.36
C GLY A 48 -9.59 -13.86 -19.93
N TRP A 49 -9.14 -13.69 -18.69
CA TRP A 49 -7.91 -14.30 -18.20
C TRP A 49 -8.19 -15.59 -17.44
N LYS A 50 -7.98 -16.73 -18.11
CA LYS A 50 -8.05 -18.04 -17.49
C LYS A 50 -6.92 -18.21 -16.48
N GLY A 51 -7.20 -17.90 -15.20
CA GLY A 51 -6.22 -17.99 -14.12
C GLY A 51 -5.53 -19.37 -14.02
N LYS A 52 -6.19 -20.45 -14.47
CA LYS A 52 -5.68 -21.83 -14.45
C LYS A 52 -4.41 -22.02 -15.27
N LEU A 53 -4.26 -21.27 -16.37
CA LEU A 53 -3.11 -21.35 -17.27
C LEU A 53 -1.94 -20.49 -16.80
N LEU A 54 -2.13 -19.72 -15.73
CA LEU A 54 -1.18 -18.71 -15.29
C LEU A 54 -0.58 -19.08 -13.94
N SER A 55 0.75 -19.13 -13.90
CA SER A 55 1.50 -19.21 -12.65
C SER A 55 1.20 -17.99 -11.76
N THR A 56 1.45 -18.11 -10.45
CA THR A 56 1.33 -16.98 -9.51
C THR A 56 2.14 -15.76 -9.97
N GLY A 57 3.30 -16.00 -10.61
CA GLY A 57 4.12 -14.96 -11.23
C GLY A 57 3.47 -14.32 -12.45
N GLY A 58 2.89 -15.12 -13.35
CA GLY A 58 2.15 -14.61 -14.51
C GLY A 58 0.95 -13.74 -14.12
N ARG A 59 0.21 -14.16 -13.09
CA ARG A 59 -0.91 -13.38 -12.53
C ARG A 59 -0.43 -12.05 -11.94
N LEU A 60 0.68 -12.05 -11.20
CA LEU A 60 1.27 -10.84 -10.65
C LEU A 60 1.69 -9.85 -11.74
N VAL A 61 2.30 -10.35 -12.82
CA VAL A 61 2.71 -9.53 -13.97
C VAL A 61 1.49 -8.88 -14.61
N LEU A 62 0.42 -9.63 -14.88
CA LEU A 62 -0.83 -9.10 -15.46
C LEU A 62 -1.52 -8.07 -14.56
N ILE A 63 -1.51 -8.29 -13.24
CA ILE A 63 -2.02 -7.30 -12.28
C ILE A 63 -1.23 -6.00 -12.37
N ASN A 64 0.09 -6.09 -12.47
CA ASN A 64 0.95 -4.91 -12.49
C ASN A 64 0.95 -4.20 -13.84
N SER A 65 0.87 -4.92 -14.96
CA SER A 65 0.92 -4.34 -16.31
C SER A 65 -0.41 -3.78 -16.80
N VAL A 66 -1.54 -4.34 -16.35
CA VAL A 66 -2.86 -3.97 -16.88
C VAL A 66 -3.78 -3.43 -15.78
N LEU A 67 -3.97 -4.18 -14.69
CA LEU A 67 -4.92 -3.77 -13.63
C LEU A 67 -4.41 -2.62 -12.77
N SER A 68 -3.12 -2.30 -12.82
CA SER A 68 -2.55 -1.13 -12.12
C SER A 68 -2.55 0.12 -13.00
N ASN A 69 -2.45 -0.02 -14.33
CA ASN A 69 -2.42 1.10 -15.26
C ASN A 69 -3.82 1.67 -15.55
N LEU A 70 -4.84 0.83 -15.60
CA LEU A 70 -6.25 1.25 -15.75
C LEU A 70 -6.72 2.20 -14.63
N PRO A 71 -6.55 1.91 -13.32
CA PRO A 71 -6.87 2.85 -12.25
C PRO A 71 -6.07 4.15 -12.36
N MET A 72 -4.77 4.07 -12.68
CA MET A 72 -3.91 5.26 -12.78
C MET A 72 -4.39 6.19 -13.90
N PHE A 73 -4.80 5.65 -15.03
CA PHE A 73 -5.42 6.41 -16.12
C PHE A 73 -6.78 7.00 -15.71
N MET A 74 -7.60 6.28 -14.93
CA MET A 74 -8.88 6.83 -14.44
C MET A 74 -8.68 7.95 -13.40
N LEU A 75 -7.66 7.81 -12.55
CA LEU A 75 -7.31 8.78 -11.50
C LEU A 75 -6.83 10.13 -12.07
N SER A 76 -6.34 10.19 -13.31
CA SER A 76 -5.95 11.46 -13.93
C SER A 76 -7.14 12.32 -14.34
N PHE A 77 -8.31 11.72 -14.59
CA PHE A 77 -9.52 12.45 -15.04
C PHE A 77 -10.57 12.61 -13.93
N PHE A 78 -10.64 11.70 -12.96
CA PHE A 78 -11.69 11.71 -11.94
C PHE A 78 -11.16 11.43 -10.54
N LYS A 79 -11.70 12.14 -9.55
CA LYS A 79 -11.53 11.79 -8.13
C LYS A 79 -12.31 10.50 -7.83
N VAL A 80 -11.59 9.38 -7.71
CA VAL A 80 -12.20 8.05 -7.56
C VAL A 80 -12.82 7.89 -6.16
N PRO A 81 -14.09 7.47 -6.05
CA PRO A 81 -14.72 7.17 -4.76
C PRO A 81 -14.04 5.97 -4.08
N CYS A 82 -13.91 6.01 -2.75
CA CYS A 82 -13.27 4.94 -1.98
C CYS A 82 -13.92 3.55 -2.20
N GLY A 83 -15.21 3.48 -2.53
CA GLY A 83 -15.91 2.23 -2.85
C GLY A 83 -15.39 1.54 -4.12
N VAL A 84 -15.03 2.31 -5.14
CA VAL A 84 -14.46 1.79 -6.39
C VAL A 84 -13.06 1.24 -6.12
N LEU A 85 -12.21 1.96 -5.38
CA LEU A 85 -10.89 1.47 -4.97
C LEU A 85 -10.96 0.14 -4.22
N LYS A 86 -11.87 0.03 -3.22
CA LYS A 86 -12.07 -1.22 -2.47
C LYS A 86 -12.47 -2.39 -3.37
N LYS A 87 -13.35 -2.16 -4.34
CA LYS A 87 -13.75 -3.19 -5.31
C LYS A 87 -12.61 -3.56 -6.26
N MET A 88 -11.83 -2.59 -6.70
CA MET A 88 -10.66 -2.84 -7.54
C MET A 88 -9.62 -3.71 -6.82
N ASP A 89 -9.34 -3.42 -5.55
CA ASP A 89 -8.49 -4.26 -4.71
C ASP A 89 -9.08 -5.65 -4.49
N TYR A 90 -10.40 -5.75 -4.31
CA TYR A 90 -11.10 -7.03 -4.25
C TYR A 90 -10.86 -7.85 -5.53
N TYR A 91 -11.06 -7.27 -6.71
CA TYR A 91 -10.86 -7.95 -7.99
C TYR A 91 -9.40 -8.38 -8.21
N ARG A 92 -8.43 -7.52 -7.90
CA ARG A 92 -6.99 -7.86 -7.99
C ARG A 92 -6.63 -8.99 -7.02
N SER A 93 -7.12 -8.92 -5.79
CA SER A 93 -6.93 -9.96 -4.77
C SER A 93 -7.53 -11.29 -5.20
N ARG A 94 -8.77 -11.23 -5.73
CA ARG A 94 -9.49 -12.40 -6.23
C ARG A 94 -8.74 -13.05 -7.38
N PHE A 95 -8.31 -12.29 -8.38
CA PHE A 95 -7.55 -12.81 -9.52
C PHE A 95 -6.19 -13.42 -9.11
N TYR A 96 -5.49 -12.80 -8.15
CA TYR A 96 -4.22 -13.32 -7.66
C TYR A 96 -4.39 -14.67 -6.94
N TRP A 97 -5.35 -14.77 -6.01
CA TRP A 97 -5.53 -15.92 -5.13
C TRP A 97 -6.42 -17.04 -5.70
N GLN A 98 -7.43 -16.71 -6.50
CA GLN A 98 -8.47 -17.65 -6.93
C GLN A 98 -8.13 -18.32 -8.27
N ASN A 99 -8.64 -19.53 -8.50
CA ASN A 99 -8.66 -20.19 -9.81
C ASN A 99 -10.12 -20.34 -10.28
N GLU A 100 -10.36 -20.52 -11.59
CA GLU A 100 -11.72 -20.55 -12.17
C GLU A 100 -12.69 -21.60 -11.57
N GLN A 101 -12.19 -22.66 -10.95
CA GLN A 101 -13.07 -23.54 -10.19
C GLN A 101 -13.36 -22.84 -8.86
N HIS A 102 -14.62 -22.65 -8.53
CA HIS A 102 -15.16 -22.03 -7.31
C HIS A 102 -14.56 -22.51 -5.95
N LYS A 103 -13.57 -23.39 -5.95
CA LYS A 103 -12.71 -23.74 -4.81
C LYS A 103 -11.79 -22.56 -4.45
N LYS A 104 -12.03 -21.96 -3.28
CA LYS A 104 -11.15 -20.95 -2.69
C LYS A 104 -9.80 -21.59 -2.35
N LYS A 105 -8.71 -21.14 -3.00
CA LYS A 105 -7.35 -21.47 -2.55
C LYS A 105 -7.01 -20.63 -1.32
N TYR A 106 -6.25 -21.22 -0.41
CA TYR A 106 -5.83 -20.54 0.82
C TYR A 106 -5.00 -19.29 0.53
N ARG A 107 -5.34 -18.16 1.18
CA ARG A 107 -4.59 -16.90 1.07
C ARG A 107 -3.40 -16.93 2.03
N LEU A 108 -2.19 -16.97 1.48
CA LEU A 108 -0.96 -17.00 2.29
C LEU A 108 -0.79 -15.71 3.08
N ALA A 109 -1.11 -14.57 2.47
CA ALA A 109 -1.01 -13.24 3.07
C ALA A 109 -2.28 -12.41 2.82
N LYS A 110 -2.57 -11.47 3.72
CA LYS A 110 -3.59 -10.43 3.49
C LYS A 110 -3.20 -9.59 2.27
N TRP A 111 -4.19 -9.19 1.47
CA TRP A 111 -3.95 -8.39 0.27
C TRP A 111 -3.23 -7.07 0.57
N GLU A 112 -3.60 -6.41 1.66
CA GLU A 112 -2.93 -5.19 2.14
C GLU A 112 -1.42 -5.40 2.36
N ILE A 113 -1.00 -6.57 2.85
CA ILE A 113 0.42 -6.89 3.06
C ILE A 113 1.12 -7.10 1.70
N MET A 114 0.43 -7.66 0.71
CA MET A 114 0.94 -7.82 -0.66
C MET A 114 1.10 -6.48 -1.37
N CYS A 115 0.18 -5.54 -1.10
CA CYS A 115 0.15 -4.21 -1.70
C CYS A 115 1.04 -3.19 -0.98
N GLN A 116 1.64 -3.55 0.16
CA GLN A 116 2.60 -2.68 0.82
C GLN A 116 3.73 -2.33 -0.15
N PRO A 117 4.13 -1.04 -0.21
CA PRO A 117 5.34 -0.66 -0.90
C PRO A 117 6.45 -1.57 -0.38
N LYS A 118 7.17 -2.19 -1.32
CA LYS A 118 8.41 -2.92 -1.04
C LYS A 118 9.37 -2.00 -0.25
N ASP A 119 9.27 -0.72 -0.51
CA ASP A 119 9.91 0.40 0.17
C ASP A 119 9.20 0.82 1.48
N ARG A 120 9.50 0.17 2.60
CA ARG A 120 9.33 0.85 3.90
C ARG A 120 10.72 1.29 4.36
N GLY A 121 11.04 2.59 4.20
CA GLY A 121 12.22 3.21 4.81
C GLY A 121 13.05 4.16 3.94
N LEU A 122 12.64 4.53 2.72
CA LEU A 122 13.50 5.29 1.81
C LEU A 122 13.49 6.82 1.94
N GLY A 123 12.66 7.38 2.82
CA GLY A 123 12.67 8.80 3.14
C GLY A 123 12.28 9.09 4.58
N SER A 124 12.75 10.23 5.07
CA SER A 124 12.34 10.83 6.33
C SER A 124 11.76 12.21 6.08
N PHE A 125 10.92 12.68 6.99
CA PHE A 125 10.39 14.03 6.92
C PHE A 125 11.21 14.94 7.82
N VAL A 126 11.62 16.08 7.26
CA VAL A 126 12.15 17.21 8.01
C VAL A 126 10.96 18.01 8.50
N LEU A 127 10.76 17.98 9.80
CA LEU A 127 9.65 18.63 10.49
C LEU A 127 9.76 20.15 10.40
N LYS A 128 8.69 20.82 9.96
CA LYS A 128 8.51 22.27 10.08
C LYS A 128 7.23 22.58 10.83
N ASN A 129 6.13 22.85 10.11
CA ASN A 129 4.83 23.12 10.71
C ASN A 129 4.11 21.84 11.18
N GLY A 130 4.55 20.65 10.75
CA GLY A 130 4.02 19.36 11.20
C GLY A 130 2.63 19.01 10.68
N SER A 131 2.06 19.81 9.78
CA SER A 131 0.68 19.64 9.30
C SER A 131 0.53 18.50 8.30
N GLN A 132 1.62 18.09 7.63
CA GLN A 132 1.59 17.05 6.59
C GLN A 132 2.13 15.70 7.10
N ILE A 133 2.86 15.72 8.21
CA ILE A 133 3.51 14.53 8.76
C ILE A 133 2.57 13.81 9.71
N ARG A 134 2.37 12.51 9.47
CA ARG A 134 1.61 11.63 10.37
C ARG A 134 2.50 11.20 11.52
N PHE A 135 2.09 11.54 12.75
CA PHE A 135 2.89 11.36 13.96
C PHE A 135 3.42 9.92 14.12
N TRP A 136 2.57 8.92 13.89
CA TRP A 136 2.95 7.52 14.11
C TRP A 136 3.56 6.80 12.89
N GLU A 137 3.19 7.24 11.69
CA GLU A 137 3.40 6.45 10.47
C GLU A 137 4.60 6.88 9.64
N ASP A 138 4.96 8.16 9.74
CA ASP A 138 6.05 8.75 8.98
C ASP A 138 7.34 8.76 9.81
N THR A 139 8.48 8.67 9.13
CA THR A 139 9.80 8.72 9.78
C THR A 139 10.22 10.18 9.93
N TRP A 140 9.85 10.83 11.02
CA TRP A 140 10.23 12.21 11.32
C TRP A 140 11.05 12.34 12.61
N LEU A 141 11.00 11.33 13.49
CA LEU A 141 11.74 11.28 14.75
C LEU A 141 12.57 9.99 14.85
N GLY A 142 13.86 10.08 14.49
CA GLY A 142 14.79 8.95 14.46
C GLY A 142 14.82 8.20 13.11
N ASN A 143 15.19 6.92 13.14
CA ASN A 143 15.50 6.13 11.92
C ASN A 143 14.33 5.28 11.39
N GLN A 144 13.23 5.21 12.13
CA GLN A 144 12.03 4.43 11.78
C GLN A 144 10.77 5.17 12.23
N PRO A 145 9.59 4.86 11.69
CA PRO A 145 8.34 5.44 12.19
C PRO A 145 8.08 5.11 13.67
N LEU A 146 7.45 6.03 14.40
CA LEU A 146 7.19 5.87 15.84
C LEU A 146 6.36 4.62 16.17
N LYS A 147 5.47 4.17 15.27
CA LYS A 147 4.71 2.91 15.49
C LYS A 147 5.57 1.65 15.57
N HIS A 148 6.78 1.68 15.02
CA HIS A 148 7.72 0.56 15.13
C HIS A 148 8.65 0.73 16.34
N GLN A 149 8.94 1.97 16.75
CA GLN A 149 9.72 2.26 17.96
C GLN A 149 8.90 2.00 19.23
N TYR A 150 7.61 2.32 19.21
CA TYR A 150 6.67 2.16 20.33
C TYR A 150 5.37 1.48 19.88
N PRO A 151 5.39 0.19 19.51
CA PRO A 151 4.21 -0.53 19.02
C PRO A 151 3.06 -0.56 20.02
N SER A 152 3.37 -0.51 21.32
CA SER A 152 2.40 -0.59 22.41
C SER A 152 1.57 0.70 22.58
N LEU A 153 2.11 1.84 22.12
CA LEU A 153 1.52 3.17 22.25
C LEU A 153 0.78 3.63 20.99
N PHE A 154 0.91 2.88 19.89
CA PHE A 154 0.35 3.24 18.60
C PHE A 154 -1.18 3.45 18.68
N ASN A 155 -1.63 4.64 18.25
CA ASN A 155 -3.05 4.93 18.07
C ASN A 155 -3.34 5.60 16.71
N ILE A 156 -4.62 5.83 16.41
CA ILE A 156 -5.13 6.29 15.12
C ILE A 156 -4.65 7.72 14.81
N HIS A 157 -4.37 7.92 13.52
CA HIS A 157 -4.10 9.16 12.78
C HIS A 157 -4.20 10.47 13.57
N ALA A 158 -3.04 10.99 13.93
CA ALA A 158 -2.85 12.39 14.32
C ALA A 158 -1.63 12.94 13.55
N THR A 159 -1.69 14.21 13.19
CA THR A 159 -0.54 14.93 12.61
C THR A 159 0.42 15.37 13.72
N VAL A 160 1.67 15.65 13.35
CA VAL A 160 2.66 16.15 14.32
C VAL A 160 2.25 17.53 14.87
N ALA A 161 1.62 18.37 14.06
CA ALA A 161 1.07 19.66 14.48
C ALA A 161 0.01 19.50 15.58
N GLU A 162 -0.95 18.60 15.37
CA GLU A 162 -2.04 18.35 16.34
C GLU A 162 -1.51 17.76 17.64
N THR A 163 -0.58 16.80 17.58
CA THR A 163 -0.07 16.14 18.79
C THR A 163 0.85 17.01 19.62
N LEU A 164 1.62 17.91 18.98
CA LEU A 164 2.49 18.86 19.66
C LEU A 164 1.79 20.18 20.04
N SER A 165 0.50 20.33 19.71
CA SER A 165 -0.26 21.55 20.03
C SER A 165 -0.50 21.74 21.53
N SER A 166 -0.43 20.68 22.34
CA SER A 166 -0.59 20.72 23.79
C SER A 166 0.62 20.15 24.52
N SER A 167 0.84 20.64 25.76
CA SER A 167 1.78 20.04 26.72
C SER A 167 1.00 19.59 27.96
N PRO A 168 0.94 18.27 28.26
CA PRO A 168 1.55 17.15 27.54
C PRO A 168 0.89 16.85 26.18
N LEU A 169 1.54 16.01 25.37
CA LEU A 169 1.13 15.67 23.99
C LEU A 169 -0.35 15.31 23.88
N ASN A 170 -1.04 15.85 22.86
CA ASN A 170 -2.42 15.51 22.56
C ASN A 170 -2.50 14.15 21.85
N VAL A 171 -2.35 13.07 22.60
CA VAL A 171 -2.45 11.71 22.07
C VAL A 171 -3.52 10.98 22.85
N SER A 172 -4.62 10.67 22.16
CA SER A 172 -5.56 9.68 22.69
C SER A 172 -4.86 8.33 22.73
N LEU A 173 -4.92 7.61 23.85
CA LEU A 173 -4.39 6.25 23.97
C LEU A 173 -5.57 5.30 24.19
N ARG A 174 -5.59 4.17 23.47
CA ARG A 174 -6.72 3.21 23.56
C ARG A 174 -6.78 2.43 24.88
N ARG A 175 -5.71 2.46 25.68
CA ARG A 175 -5.53 1.62 26.87
C ARG A 175 -4.85 2.43 27.95
N ALA A 176 -5.14 2.11 29.22
CA ALA A 176 -4.47 2.69 30.36
C ALA A 176 -2.94 2.50 30.28
N LEU A 177 -2.21 3.56 30.62
CA LEU A 177 -0.75 3.58 30.70
C LEU A 177 -0.32 2.95 32.02
N THR A 178 -0.06 1.63 32.02
CA THR A 178 0.43 0.90 33.19
C THR A 178 1.72 0.15 32.88
N GLY A 179 2.59 0.02 33.89
CA GLY A 179 3.87 -0.68 33.79
C GLY A 179 4.76 -0.16 32.67
N ASN A 180 5.30 -1.07 31.85
CA ASN A 180 6.25 -0.75 30.77
C ASN A 180 5.70 0.27 29.75
N LYS A 181 4.38 0.33 29.53
CA LYS A 181 3.77 1.32 28.62
C LYS A 181 3.92 2.74 29.12
N LEU A 182 3.84 2.94 30.44
CA LEU A 182 4.02 4.24 31.06
C LEU A 182 5.48 4.71 30.87
N ILE A 183 6.44 3.81 30.99
CA ILE A 183 7.86 4.10 30.76
C ILE A 183 8.10 4.46 29.28
N GLU A 184 7.54 3.69 28.35
CA GLU A 184 7.60 4.00 26.91
C GLU A 184 6.98 5.37 26.59
N TRP A 185 5.87 5.72 27.25
CA TRP A 185 5.21 7.01 27.08
C TRP A 185 6.08 8.17 27.57
N HIS A 186 6.67 8.07 28.76
CA HIS A 186 7.59 9.09 29.28
C HIS A 186 8.80 9.27 28.36
N ASN A 187 9.39 8.19 27.85
CA ASN A 187 10.49 8.25 26.89
C ASN A 187 10.10 8.98 25.60
N LEU A 188 8.88 8.75 25.10
CA LEU A 188 8.37 9.46 23.92
C LEU A 188 8.14 10.95 24.20
N VAL A 189 7.54 11.29 25.34
CA VAL A 189 7.30 12.69 25.76
C VAL A 189 8.63 13.42 25.91
N LEU A 190 9.63 12.82 26.56
CA LEU A 190 10.96 13.43 26.72
C LEU A 190 11.65 13.73 25.38
N ARG A 191 11.51 12.83 24.40
CA ARG A 191 12.09 13.02 23.05
C ARG A 191 11.38 14.10 22.24
N THR A 192 10.11 14.33 22.51
CA THR A 192 9.28 15.30 21.78
C THR A 192 9.24 16.68 22.45
N MET A 193 9.50 16.75 23.75
CA MET A 193 9.45 17.99 24.55
C MET A 193 10.36 19.12 24.03
N ARG A 194 11.48 18.78 23.40
CA ARG A 194 12.46 19.75 22.87
C ARG A 194 12.19 20.15 21.41
N ILE A 195 11.16 19.58 20.78
CA ILE A 195 10.85 19.82 19.37
C ILE A 195 9.98 21.07 19.27
N ARG A 196 10.46 22.09 18.55
CA ARG A 196 9.70 23.30 18.25
C ARG A 196 9.31 23.31 16.79
N LEU A 197 8.01 23.48 16.52
CA LEU A 197 7.50 23.64 15.17
C LEU A 197 7.96 25.00 14.62
N THR A 198 8.36 25.02 13.35
CA THR A 198 8.81 26.23 12.65
C THR A 198 7.84 26.58 11.53
N GLU A 199 7.81 27.85 11.13
CA GLU A 199 6.99 28.28 10.00
C GLU A 199 7.53 27.69 8.68
N GLY A 200 6.61 27.19 7.86
CA GLY A 200 6.90 26.61 6.55
C GLY A 200 6.40 25.17 6.38
N ALA A 201 6.27 24.75 5.12
CA ALA A 201 5.79 23.41 4.80
C ALA A 201 6.82 22.33 5.14
N ASP A 202 6.36 21.23 5.74
CA ASP A 202 7.13 20.01 5.99
C ASP A 202 7.85 19.54 4.72
N MET A 203 9.11 19.14 4.85
CA MET A 203 9.93 18.73 3.69
C MET A 203 10.21 17.24 3.72
N PHE A 204 9.89 16.54 2.64
CA PHE A 204 10.27 15.15 2.47
C PHE A 204 11.73 15.06 2.01
N LYS A 205 12.58 14.43 2.83
CA LYS A 205 13.98 14.16 2.52
C LYS A 205 14.15 12.71 2.10
N TRP A 206 14.67 12.51 0.90
CA TRP A 206 14.98 11.18 0.39
C TRP A 206 16.36 10.73 0.91
N ASN A 207 16.41 9.61 1.63
CA ASN A 207 17.62 9.19 2.37
C ASN A 207 18.66 8.45 1.51
N LEU A 208 18.37 8.22 0.22
CA LEU A 208 19.25 7.47 -0.69
C LEU A 208 20.20 8.33 -1.52
N HIS A 209 20.02 9.66 -1.51
CA HIS A 209 20.82 10.56 -2.33
C HIS A 209 21.38 11.70 -1.49
N LYS A 210 22.64 12.09 -1.76
CA LYS A 210 23.37 13.11 -0.99
C LYS A 210 22.67 14.47 -0.97
N THR A 211 21.86 14.79 -1.99
CA THR A 211 21.10 16.06 -2.08
C THR A 211 19.73 16.03 -1.39
N GLY A 212 19.24 14.87 -0.95
CA GLY A 212 17.94 14.75 -0.28
C GLY A 212 16.70 14.97 -1.17
N SER A 213 16.88 15.30 -2.46
CA SER A 213 15.78 15.61 -3.39
C SER A 213 15.13 14.36 -3.97
N PHE A 214 13.80 14.35 -3.99
CA PHE A 214 13.01 13.31 -4.64
C PHE A 214 12.96 13.54 -6.15
N THR A 215 13.35 12.54 -6.93
CA THR A 215 13.03 12.49 -8.36
C THR A 215 12.52 11.11 -8.72
N VAL A 216 11.57 11.04 -9.65
CA VAL A 216 11.01 9.79 -10.16
C VAL A 216 12.13 8.86 -10.66
N ARG A 217 13.15 9.40 -11.36
CA ARG A 217 14.33 8.65 -11.81
C ARG A 217 15.14 8.03 -10.67
N LEU A 218 15.37 8.77 -9.57
CA LEU A 218 16.08 8.26 -8.40
C LEU A 218 15.24 7.28 -7.60
N MET A 219 13.93 7.51 -7.49
CA MET A 219 12.98 6.55 -6.92
C MET A 219 13.03 5.23 -7.71
N TYR A 220 12.96 5.25 -9.04
CA TYR A 220 13.11 4.04 -9.85
C TYR A 220 14.49 3.41 -9.65
N LYS A 221 15.61 4.15 -9.72
CA LYS A 221 16.94 3.59 -9.43
C LYS A 221 17.04 2.96 -8.04
N ALA A 222 16.42 3.56 -7.03
CA ALA A 222 16.40 3.09 -5.65
C ALA A 222 15.46 1.90 -5.40
N LEU A 223 14.28 1.90 -6.02
CA LEU A 223 13.35 0.78 -6.03
C LEU A 223 13.98 -0.42 -6.71
N ILE A 224 14.77 -0.16 -7.76
CA ILE A 224 15.61 -1.20 -8.30
C ILE A 224 16.64 -1.51 -7.20
N ASN A 225 17.43 -0.58 -6.61
CA ASN A 225 18.59 -0.76 -5.68
C ASN A 225 18.40 -1.33 -4.26
N ASN A 226 17.26 -1.23 -3.59
CA ASN A 226 17.14 -1.64 -2.18
C ASN A 226 16.98 -3.16 -1.98
N ASN A 227 17.41 -3.68 -0.81
CA ASN A 227 17.55 -5.10 -0.36
C ASN A 227 16.28 -5.99 -0.38
N ILE A 228 15.34 -5.67 -1.25
CA ILE A 228 14.39 -6.62 -1.84
C ILE A 228 14.97 -7.18 -3.17
N ARG A 229 16.11 -6.64 -3.60
CA ARG A 229 16.89 -7.05 -4.76
C ARG A 229 17.34 -8.49 -4.74
N ASP A 230 17.79 -9.06 -3.64
CA ASP A 230 18.45 -10.39 -3.76
C ASP A 230 17.47 -11.41 -4.33
N ILE A 231 16.22 -11.35 -3.88
CA ILE A 231 15.16 -12.20 -4.40
C ILE A 231 14.80 -11.82 -5.84
N TRP A 232 14.54 -10.56 -6.15
CA TRP A 232 13.97 -10.19 -7.46
C TRP A 232 15.00 -9.98 -8.58
N ARG A 233 16.29 -9.79 -8.27
CA ARG A 233 17.40 -9.72 -9.21
C ARG A 233 18.16 -11.02 -9.39
N ALA A 234 18.11 -11.95 -8.44
CA ALA A 234 18.73 -13.25 -8.65
C ALA A 234 18.23 -13.84 -9.97
N ARG A 235 19.11 -14.51 -10.72
CA ARG A 235 18.75 -15.24 -11.95
C ARG A 235 17.99 -16.51 -11.59
N LEU A 236 16.86 -16.33 -10.91
CA LEU A 236 15.98 -17.36 -10.40
C LEU A 236 14.61 -17.23 -11.08
N PRO A 237 13.95 -18.36 -11.38
CA PRO A 237 12.56 -18.36 -11.81
C PRO A 237 11.66 -17.58 -10.85
N LEU A 238 10.69 -16.82 -11.39
CA LEU A 238 9.74 -16.00 -10.62
C LEU A 238 9.04 -16.78 -9.49
N LYS A 239 8.81 -18.08 -9.67
CA LYS A 239 8.21 -18.96 -8.65
C LYS A 239 9.08 -19.04 -7.38
N ILE A 240 10.40 -19.14 -7.54
CA ILE A 240 11.37 -19.17 -6.43
C ILE A 240 11.45 -17.79 -5.76
N LYS A 241 11.39 -16.73 -6.57
CA LYS A 241 11.37 -15.35 -6.06
C LYS A 241 10.15 -15.08 -5.18
N ILE A 242 8.97 -15.52 -5.62
CA ILE A 242 7.73 -15.42 -4.84
C ILE A 242 7.82 -16.24 -3.56
N PHE A 243 8.39 -17.45 -3.62
CA PHE A 243 8.60 -18.31 -2.46
C PHE A 243 9.54 -17.66 -1.42
N MET A 244 10.72 -17.20 -1.82
CA MET A 244 11.65 -16.50 -0.93
C MET A 244 11.03 -15.23 -0.32
N TRP A 245 10.16 -14.54 -1.07
CA TRP A 245 9.45 -13.38 -0.55
C TRP A 245 8.42 -13.78 0.52
N TYR A 246 7.68 -14.87 0.33
CA TYR A 246 6.80 -15.44 1.37
C TYR A 246 7.58 -15.90 2.60
N LEU A 247 8.79 -16.45 2.41
CA LEU A 247 9.68 -16.84 3.49
C LEU A 247 10.12 -15.61 4.31
N LYS A 248 10.59 -14.55 3.64
CA LYS A 248 10.99 -13.28 4.28
C LYS A 248 9.83 -12.56 4.98
N LYS A 249 8.59 -12.81 4.56
CA LYS A 249 7.38 -12.28 5.21
C LYS A 249 6.81 -13.21 6.28
N SER A 250 7.45 -14.36 6.52
CA SER A 250 7.00 -15.38 7.48
C SER A 250 5.55 -15.82 7.24
N VAL A 251 5.13 -15.92 5.97
CA VAL A 251 3.75 -16.28 5.56
C VAL A 251 3.65 -17.62 4.83
N LEU A 252 4.74 -18.40 4.81
CA LEU A 252 4.72 -19.77 4.29
C LEU A 252 3.77 -20.65 5.12
N LEU A 253 3.23 -21.71 4.50
CA LEU A 253 2.39 -22.72 5.16
C LEU A 253 3.24 -23.66 6.02
N THR A 254 3.95 -23.11 7.00
CA THR A 254 4.57 -23.88 8.08
C THR A 254 3.51 -24.26 9.11
N LYS A 255 3.71 -25.35 9.87
CA LYS A 255 2.79 -25.77 10.95
C LYS A 255 2.44 -24.60 11.88
N ASP A 256 3.40 -23.76 12.26
CA ASP A 256 3.18 -22.54 13.07
C ASP A 256 2.17 -21.55 12.47
N ASN A 257 2.24 -21.33 11.16
CA ASN A 257 1.36 -20.41 10.48
C ASN A 257 -0.02 -21.01 10.20
N LEU A 258 -0.11 -22.33 10.12
CA LEU A 258 -1.39 -23.06 10.10
C LEU A 258 -2.07 -22.99 11.47
N ARG A 259 -1.29 -23.13 12.57
CA ARG A 259 -1.73 -22.98 13.96
C ARG A 259 -2.32 -21.60 14.25
N ARG A 260 -1.60 -20.51 13.91
CA ARG A 260 -2.08 -19.12 14.05
C ARG A 260 -3.37 -18.81 13.29
N LYS A 261 -3.82 -19.71 12.41
CA LYS A 261 -4.96 -19.51 11.51
C LYS A 261 -6.05 -20.59 11.70
N ASN A 262 -6.13 -21.19 12.90
CA ASN A 262 -7.15 -22.16 13.33
C ASN A 262 -7.22 -23.44 12.48
N GLN A 263 -6.09 -24.11 12.26
CA GLN A 263 -6.09 -25.51 11.81
C GLN A 263 -5.53 -26.43 12.90
N TYR A 264 -6.23 -27.55 13.14
CA TYR A 264 -5.80 -28.64 14.00
C TYR A 264 -4.59 -29.37 13.37
N GLY A 265 -3.58 -29.63 14.18
CA GLY A 265 -2.44 -30.47 13.83
C GLY A 265 -1.55 -30.69 15.05
N ASP A 266 -1.10 -31.92 15.24
CA ASP A 266 -0.22 -32.34 16.34
C ASP A 266 1.06 -31.49 16.38
N ASP A 267 1.46 -31.05 17.57
CA ASP A 267 2.59 -30.15 17.83
C ASP A 267 3.95 -30.83 17.68
N THR A 268 3.92 -32.14 17.48
CA THR A 268 5.10 -32.98 17.36
C THR A 268 5.54 -33.14 15.89
N CYS A 269 6.86 -33.22 15.69
CA CYS A 269 7.43 -33.63 14.42
C CYS A 269 7.04 -35.09 14.14
N VAL A 270 6.45 -35.38 12.98
CA VAL A 270 6.04 -36.76 12.60
C VAL A 270 7.23 -37.74 12.58
N PHE A 271 8.45 -37.23 12.45
CA PHE A 271 9.67 -38.03 12.37
C PHE A 271 10.44 -38.18 13.68
N CYS A 272 10.28 -37.26 14.64
CA CYS A 272 11.09 -37.30 15.87
C CYS A 272 10.30 -37.00 17.14
N SER A 273 8.99 -36.82 17.05
CA SER A 273 8.04 -36.54 18.14
C SER A 273 8.40 -35.34 19.04
N ARG A 274 9.39 -34.54 18.66
CA ARG A 274 9.78 -33.31 19.37
C ARG A 274 8.90 -32.14 18.92
N TYR A 275 8.67 -31.20 19.83
CA TYR A 275 8.04 -29.93 19.52
C TYR A 275 8.86 -29.19 18.46
N GLN A 276 8.22 -28.85 17.33
CA GLN A 276 8.85 -28.06 16.29
C GLN A 276 8.78 -26.57 16.65
N THR A 277 9.93 -25.99 16.98
CA THR A 277 10.18 -24.54 16.97
C THR A 277 11.06 -24.21 15.77
N ILE A 278 10.77 -23.10 15.09
CA ILE A 278 11.69 -22.48 14.12
C ILE A 278 12.96 -22.04 14.83
#